data_AF-A0AB35HL17-F1
#
_entry.id   AF-A0AB35HL17-F1
#
_cell.length_a   1.000
_cell.length_b   1.000
_cell.length_c   1.000
_cell.angle_alpha   90.00
_cell.angle_beta   90.00
_cell.angle_gamma   90.00
#
_symmetry.space_group_name_H-M   'P 1'
#
loop_
_entity.id
_entity.type
_entity.pdbx_description
1 polymer ?
#
loop_
_entity_poly.entity_id
_entity_poly.type
_entity_poly.pdbx_seq_one_letter_code
_entity_poly.pdbx_strand_id
1 'polypeptide(L)' 'MSFESLTVKLKDGSTYYFPAGAVSKDPSSRVDNLRFAIDNGTTFHSVDEAGIEREFNGHDVRNYHLA' A
#
# COMPACT_ATOMS: atom_id res chain seq x y z
N MET A 1 12.13 15.11 9.59
CA MET A 1 11.51 14.54 8.37
C MET A 1 10.77 13.31 8.83
N SER A 2 9.44 13.36 8.87
CA SER A 2 8.61 12.23 9.29
C SER A 2 8.58 11.25 8.11
N PHE A 3 9.21 10.08 8.27
CA PHE A 3 9.02 8.98 7.34
C PHE A 3 7.66 8.38 7.66
N GLU A 4 6.62 8.86 6.98
CA GLU A 4 5.31 8.24 7.09
C GLU A 4 5.42 6.79 6.59
N SER A 5 4.81 5.86 7.30
CA SER A 5 4.85 4.42 7.03
C SER A 5 3.42 3.90 6.86
N LEU A 6 3.17 3.20 5.76
CA LEU A 6 1.88 2.66 5.38
C LEU A 6 1.84 1.17 5.69
N THR A 7 1.08 0.80 6.71
CA THR A 7 0.82 -0.61 7.05
C THR A 7 -0.48 -1.05 6.37
N VAL A 8 -0.46 -2.15 5.63
CA VAL A 8 -1.64 -2.73 4.96
C VAL A 8 -1.89 -4.13 5.51
N LYS A 9 -3.09 -4.38 6.01
CA LYS A 9 -3.54 -5.68 6.51
C LYS A 9 -4.54 -6.27 5.53
N LEU A 10 -4.26 -7.47 5.03
CA LEU A 10 -5.17 -8.22 4.19
C LEU A 10 -6.16 -9.05 5.02
N LYS A 11 -7.25 -9.49 4.39
CA LYS A 11 -8.28 -10.35 4.98
C LYS A 11 -7.76 -11.74 5.32
N ASP A 12 -6.80 -12.23 4.55
CA ASP A 12 -6.07 -13.49 4.78
C ASP A 12 -5.22 -13.48 6.07
N GLY A 13 -4.98 -12.31 6.66
CA GLY A 13 -4.15 -12.14 7.87
C GLY A 13 -2.72 -11.67 7.57
N SER A 14 -2.31 -11.71 6.30
CA SER A 14 -1.07 -11.13 5.80
C SER A 14 -1.00 -9.62 6.10
N THR A 15 0.14 -9.14 6.60
CA THR A 15 0.40 -7.72 6.87
C THR A 15 1.65 -7.27 6.13
N TYR A 16 1.54 -6.17 5.40
CA TYR A 16 2.61 -5.59 4.60
C TYR A 16 2.92 -4.16 5.06
N TYR A 17 4.19 -3.79 4.98
CA TYR A 17 4.67 -2.48 5.41
C TYR A 17 5.31 -1.78 4.23
N PHE A 18 4.77 -0.62 3.87
CA PHE A 18 5.21 0.19 2.76
C PHE A 18 5.77 1.51 3.28
N PRO A 19 6.85 2.02 2.71
CA PRO A 19 7.28 3.38 3.00
C PRO A 19 6.26 4.34 2.37
N ALA A 20 5.65 5.27 3.12
CA ALA A 20 4.62 6.16 2.57
C ALA A 20 5.20 7.28 1.66
N GLY A 21 6.51 7.29 1.45
CA GLY A 21 7.17 8.17 0.48
C GLY A 21 6.66 7.96 -0.96
N ALA A 22 6.94 8.95 -1.81
CA ALA A 22 6.58 8.92 -3.22
C ALA A 22 7.11 7.66 -3.91
N VAL A 23 6.29 7.04 -4.75
CA VAL A 23 6.77 6.04 -5.70
C VAL A 23 7.69 6.78 -6.66
N SER A 24 8.93 6.33 -6.87
CA SER A 24 9.95 7.05 -7.65
C SER A 24 9.56 7.40 -9.10
N LYS A 25 8.38 6.98 -9.57
CA LYS A 25 7.87 7.22 -10.92
C LYS A 25 6.46 7.81 -10.97
N ASP A 26 5.77 7.98 -9.84
CA ASP A 26 4.40 8.49 -9.82
C ASP A 26 4.24 9.53 -8.69
N PRO A 27 3.77 10.75 -8.99
CA PRO A 27 3.53 11.78 -7.97
C PRO A 27 2.38 11.43 -7.01
N SER A 28 1.63 10.36 -7.31
CA SER A 28 0.55 9.84 -6.49
C SER A 28 1.11 9.12 -5.26
N SER A 29 0.64 9.48 -4.07
CA SER A 29 1.00 8.79 -2.83
C SER A 29 0.61 7.31 -2.92
N ARG A 30 1.45 6.40 -2.40
CA ARG A 30 1.11 4.97 -2.31
C ARG A 30 -0.26 4.75 -1.63
N VAL A 31 -0.59 5.61 -0.67
CA VAL A 31 -1.88 5.62 0.03
C VAL A 31 -3.05 5.89 -0.91
N ASP A 32 -2.93 6.85 -1.83
CA ASP A 32 -3.98 7.17 -2.79
C ASP A 32 -4.18 6.03 -3.79
N ASN A 33 -3.08 5.43 -4.27
CA ASN A 33 -3.14 4.23 -5.11
C ASN A 33 -3.81 3.05 -4.38
N LEU A 34 -3.51 2.88 -3.10
CA LEU A 34 -4.15 1.84 -2.28
C LEU A 34 -5.64 2.12 -2.11
N ARG A 35 -6.02 3.36 -1.79
CA ARG A 35 -7.43 3.78 -1.68
C ARG A 35 -8.18 3.53 -2.97
N PHE A 36 -7.59 3.92 -4.10
CA PHE A 36 -8.16 3.69 -5.42
C PHE A 36 -8.36 2.19 -5.68
N ALA A 37 -7.36 1.36 -5.35
CA ALA A 37 -7.47 -0.10 -5.49
C ALA A 37 -8.57 -0.71 -4.63
N ILE A 38 -8.72 -0.25 -3.38
CA ILE A 38 -9.79 -0.70 -2.48
C ILE A 38 -11.17 -0.30 -3.00
N ASP A 39 -11.31 0.95 -3.47
CA ASP A 39 -12.58 1.51 -3.94
C ASP A 39 -13.03 0.91 -5.27
N ASN A 40 -12.09 0.65 -6.19
CA ASN A 40 -12.37 0.15 -7.53
C ASN A 40 -12.18 -1.38 -7.66
N GLY A 41 -11.67 -2.05 -6.63
CA GLY A 41 -11.35 -3.48 -6.68
C GLY A 41 -10.21 -3.85 -7.61
N THR A 42 -9.32 -2.91 -7.89
CA THR A 42 -8.17 -3.13 -8.76
C THR A 42 -6.97 -3.70 -7.99
N THR A 43 -5.99 -4.21 -8.72
CA THR A 43 -4.74 -4.69 -8.13
C THR A 43 -3.87 -3.51 -7.72
N PHE A 44 -3.49 -3.47 -6.44
CA PHE A 44 -2.48 -2.57 -5.93
C PHE A 44 -1.09 -3.18 -6.14
N HIS A 45 -0.17 -2.42 -6.73
CA HIS A 45 1.23 -2.81 -6.92
C HIS A 45 2.13 -1.80 -6.23
N SER A 46 2.95 -2.24 -5.27
CA SER A 46 3.95 -1.37 -4.67
C SER A 46 5.12 -2.11 -4.05
N VAL A 47 6.25 -1.41 -3.95
CA VAL A 47 7.47 -1.93 -3.31
C VAL A 47 7.38 -1.67 -1.80
N ASP A 48 7.53 -2.72 -1.02
CA ASP A 48 7.55 -2.69 0.46
C ASP A 48 8.87 -2.15 1.03
N GLU A 49 8.96 -1.98 2.35
CA GLU A 49 10.16 -1.45 3.01
C GLU A 49 11.41 -2.32 2.83
N ALA A 50 11.26 -3.61 2.55
CA ALA A 50 12.36 -4.51 2.24
C ALA A 50 12.82 -4.43 0.77
N GLY A 51 12.20 -3.55 -0.03
CA GLY A 51 12.50 -3.43 -1.46
C GLY A 51 11.84 -4.54 -2.29
N ILE A 52 10.90 -5.30 -1.74
CA ILE A 52 10.21 -6.38 -2.44
C ILE A 52 8.95 -5.84 -3.08
N GLU A 53 8.73 -6.16 -4.35
CA GLU A 53 7.48 -5.85 -5.04
C GLU A 53 6.34 -6.70 -4.49
N ARG A 54 5.29 -6.04 -4.01
CA ARG A 54 4.06 -6.67 -3.53
C ARG A 54 2.91 -6.24 -4.41
N GLU A 55 2.14 -7.23 -4.83
CA GLU A 55 0.86 -7.03 -5.50
C GLU A 55 -0.25 -7.76 -4.74
N PHE A 56 -1.40 -7.10 -4.60
CA PHE A 56 -2.60 -7.70 -4.03
C PHE A 56 -3.85 -6.96 -4.50
N ASN A 57 -5.00 -7.63 -4.46
CA ASN A 57 -6.26 -6.97 -4.82
C ASN A 57 -6.70 -6.01 -3.70
N GLY A 58 -7.16 -4.81 -4.06
CA GLY A 58 -7.68 -3.86 -3.09
C GLY A 58 -8.89 -4.39 -2.29
N HIS A 59 -9.72 -5.25 -2.88
CA HIS A 59 -10.80 -5.93 -2.16
C HIS A 59 -10.31 -6.92 -1.10
N ASP A 60 -9.08 -7.41 -1.19
CA ASP A 60 -8.48 -8.28 -0.17
C ASP A 60 -7.92 -7.48 1.01
N VAL A 61 -7.86 -6.14 0.90
CA VAL A 61 -7.47 -5.28 2.00
C VAL A 61 -8.57 -5.27 3.06
N ARG A 62 -8.17 -5.58 4.29
CA ARG A 62 -9.03 -5.48 5.47
C ARG A 62 -8.96 -4.10 6.11
N ASN A 63 -7.75 -3.54 6.21
CA ASN A 63 -7.49 -2.23 6.81
C ASN A 63 -6.10 -1.73 6.36
N TYR A 64 -5.90 -0.42 6.36
CA TYR A 64 -4.59 0.21 6.25
C TYR A 64 -4.41 1.31 7.31
N HIS A 65 -3.17 1.52 7.74
CA HIS A 65 -2.80 2.52 8.72
C HIS A 65 -1.61 3.33 8.22
N LEU A 66 -1.69 4.64 8.33
CA LEU A 66 -0.62 5.57 8.04
C LEU A 66 -0.10 6.13 9.37
N ALA A 67 1.18 5.88 9.67
CA ALA A 67 1.85 6.29 10.90
C ALA A 67 3.02 7.22 10.63
#